data_AF-A0A7W1A9F6-F1
#
_entry.id   AF-A0A7W1A9F6-F1
#
_cell.length_a   1.000
_cell.length_b   1.000
_cell.length_c   1.000
_cell.angle_alpha   90.00
_cell.angle_beta   90.00
_cell.angle_gamma   90.00
#
_symmetry.space_group_name_H-M   'P 1'
#
loop_
_entity.id
_entity.type
_entity.pdbx_description
1 polymer ?
#
loop_
_entity_poly.entity_id
_entity_poly.type
_entity_poly.pdbx_seq_one_letter_code
_entity_poly.pdbx_strand_id
1 'polypeptide(L)'
;MSAHRTVKLSIPYTDAETYAQIKAAVFAWRERHLQAIALAWSTFTTTAQGTGNPRHRLHVVILQVEPAALSDLPEGVIAEQIPPLQPRWGVAARTPPTSPDARGGIVIGTKHFAPSTEVYCHGAFSGDGYERIYVTGRHKESGHFITIMQPTKRLLDWRVVFIDNPIVLFELREYDRGWENHGRDVAEALVAEMQRRTSLRNRAATPMDEAVH
;
A
#
# COMPACT_ATOMS: atom_id res chain seq x y z
N MET A 1 14.15 17.13 23.74
CA MET A 1 13.97 15.95 22.88
C MET A 1 14.09 16.40 21.44
N SER A 2 15.01 15.80 20.66
CA SER A 2 15.10 16.12 19.23
C SER A 2 13.85 15.61 18.53
N ALA A 3 13.25 16.40 17.64
CA ALA A 3 12.09 15.96 16.88
C ALA A 3 12.51 14.83 15.92
N HIS A 4 11.78 13.72 15.93
CA HIS A 4 11.98 12.65 14.96
C HIS A 4 11.80 13.20 13.54
N ARG A 5 12.67 12.78 12.62
CA ARG A 5 12.54 13.11 11.19
C ARG A 5 11.88 11.96 10.47
N THR A 6 10.99 12.25 9.53
CA THR A 6 10.47 11.24 8.60
C THR A 6 11.47 11.09 7.45
N VAL A 7 12.05 9.90 7.31
CA VAL A 7 13.08 9.63 6.30
C VAL A 7 12.70 8.44 5.41
N LYS A 8 12.96 8.59 4.12
CA LYS A 8 12.92 7.55 3.08
C LYS A 8 14.34 7.03 2.88
N LEU A 9 14.57 5.75 3.18
CA LEU A 9 15.84 5.09 2.87
C LEU A 9 15.73 4.37 1.53
N SER A 10 16.75 4.48 0.70
CA SER A 10 16.83 3.80 -0.59
C SER A 10 18.16 3.09 -0.72
N ILE A 11 18.12 1.83 -1.13
CA ILE A 11 19.32 1.05 -1.46
C ILE A 11 19.37 0.95 -2.99
N PRO A 12 20.27 1.68 -3.66
CA PRO A 12 20.46 1.54 -5.09
C PRO A 12 21.00 0.14 -5.39
N TYR A 13 20.50 -0.48 -6.45
CA TYR A 13 21.11 -1.71 -6.95
C TYR A 13 22.32 -1.37 -7.80
N THR A 14 23.47 -1.93 -7.43
CA THR A 14 24.72 -1.86 -8.20
C THR A 14 24.96 -3.21 -8.86
N ASP A 15 25.28 -4.21 -8.05
CA ASP A 15 25.42 -5.62 -8.39
C ASP A 15 24.77 -6.47 -7.28
N ALA A 16 24.60 -7.77 -7.53
CA ALA A 16 23.86 -8.64 -6.62
C ALA A 16 24.53 -8.83 -5.25
N GLU A 17 25.87 -8.88 -5.22
CA GLU A 17 26.64 -9.12 -4.00
C GLU A 17 26.64 -7.86 -3.13
N THR A 18 27.03 -6.72 -3.69
CA THR A 18 27.03 -5.43 -3.00
C THR A 18 25.64 -5.07 -2.49
N TYR A 19 24.60 -5.30 -3.30
CA TYR A 19 23.23 -5.05 -2.89
C TYR A 19 22.79 -5.94 -1.71
N ALA A 20 23.17 -7.23 -1.71
CA ALA A 20 22.89 -8.14 -0.60
C ALA A 20 23.61 -7.70 0.69
N GLN A 21 24.87 -7.26 0.58
CA GLN A 21 25.67 -6.75 1.69
C GLN A 21 25.05 -5.48 2.30
N ILE A 22 24.74 -4.46 1.48
CA ILE A 22 24.10 -3.23 1.95
C ILE A 22 22.74 -3.53 2.59
N LYS A 23 21.94 -4.41 1.98
CA LYS A 23 20.67 -4.85 2.55
C LYS A 23 20.88 -5.46 3.94
N ALA A 24 21.79 -6.42 4.09
CA ALA A 24 22.09 -7.04 5.38
C ALA A 24 22.56 -6.00 6.42
N ALA A 25 23.43 -5.07 6.03
CA ALA A 25 23.90 -4.00 6.89
C ALA A 25 22.75 -3.08 7.35
N VAL A 26 21.79 -2.80 6.48
CA VAL A 26 20.59 -1.99 6.79
C VAL A 26 19.66 -2.70 7.77
N PHE A 27 19.50 -4.02 7.67
CA PHE A 27 18.78 -4.81 8.68
C PHE A 27 19.51 -4.81 10.03
N ALA A 28 20.83 -5.00 10.05
CA ALA A 28 21.62 -4.97 11.27
C ALA A 28 21.58 -3.58 11.94
N TRP A 29 21.70 -2.50 11.15
CA TRP A 29 21.55 -1.13 11.62
C TRP A 29 20.19 -0.92 12.28
N ARG A 30 19.10 -1.36 11.62
CA ARG A 30 17.74 -1.27 12.18
C ARG A 30 17.64 -1.95 13.54
N GLU A 31 18.18 -3.17 13.68
CA GLU A 31 18.15 -3.93 14.94
C GLU A 31 18.86 -3.18 16.08
N ARG A 32 20.00 -2.53 15.79
CA ARG A 32 20.72 -1.71 16.79
C ARG A 32 19.94 -0.47 17.21
N HIS A 33 19.18 0.12 16.30
CA HIS A 33 18.48 1.40 16.51
C HIS A 33 16.98 1.24 16.77
N LEU A 34 16.49 0.05 17.13
CA LEU A 34 15.05 -0.21 17.33
C LEU A 34 14.37 0.77 18.29
N GLN A 35 15.06 1.19 19.35
CA GLN A 35 14.52 2.14 20.34
C GLN A 35 14.45 3.59 19.82
N ALA A 36 15.21 3.92 18.78
CA ALA A 36 15.25 5.24 18.15
C ALA A 36 14.37 5.32 16.88
N ILE A 37 13.70 4.21 16.51
CA ILE A 37 12.85 4.10 15.32
C ILE A 37 11.39 4.02 15.77
N ALA A 38 10.66 5.12 15.59
CA ALA A 38 9.31 5.20 16.13
C ALA A 38 8.25 4.50 15.27
N LEU A 39 8.38 4.33 13.95
CA LEU A 39 7.33 3.62 13.18
C LEU A 39 7.68 3.34 11.70
N ALA A 40 7.31 2.12 11.26
CA ALA A 40 7.09 1.63 9.89
C ALA A 40 8.27 1.17 9.01
N TRP A 41 8.77 -0.07 9.15
CA TRP A 41 9.62 -0.68 8.12
C TRP A 41 8.79 -1.40 7.05
N SER A 42 8.81 -0.91 5.81
CA SER A 42 8.38 -1.69 4.65
C SER A 42 9.49 -1.81 3.64
N THR A 43 9.63 -2.99 3.03
CA THR A 43 10.46 -3.18 1.86
C THR A 43 9.56 -3.32 0.65
N PHE A 44 9.73 -2.44 -0.34
CA PHE A 44 9.09 -2.61 -1.63
C PHE A 44 10.11 -2.47 -2.76
N THR A 45 9.85 -3.17 -3.85
CA THR A 45 10.66 -3.15 -5.05
C THR A 45 9.98 -2.25 -6.07
N THR A 46 10.61 -1.15 -6.47
CA THR A 46 10.12 -0.35 -7.60
C THR A 46 10.86 -0.74 -8.87
N THR A 47 10.15 -0.74 -10.00
CA THR A 47 10.80 -0.70 -11.31
C THR A 47 11.24 0.73 -11.55
N ALA A 48 12.55 0.95 -11.74
CA ALA A 48 13.04 2.25 -12.18
C ALA A 48 12.34 2.61 -13.50
N GLN A 49 11.67 3.76 -13.55
CA GLN A 49 11.10 4.24 -14.81
C GLN A 49 12.23 4.47 -15.82
N GLY A 50 12.07 3.94 -17.04
CA GLY A 50 12.91 4.28 -18.19
C GLY A 50 14.14 3.41 -18.47
N THR A 51 14.51 2.43 -17.63
CA THR A 51 15.74 1.64 -17.86
C THR A 51 15.51 0.31 -18.59
N GLY A 52 14.26 -0.12 -18.80
CA GLY A 52 13.93 -1.42 -19.39
C GLY A 52 14.41 -2.64 -18.58
N ASN A 53 15.13 -2.40 -17.47
CA ASN A 53 15.67 -3.42 -16.59
C ASN A 53 14.94 -3.33 -15.24
N PRO A 54 14.01 -4.26 -14.93
CA PRO A 54 13.17 -4.21 -13.73
C PRO A 54 13.95 -4.47 -12.43
N ARG A 55 15.28 -4.53 -12.47
CA ARG A 55 16.13 -4.89 -11.34
C ARG A 55 16.34 -3.71 -10.38
N HIS A 56 15.36 -3.61 -9.49
CA HIS A 56 15.52 -3.37 -8.06
C HIS A 56 16.05 -2.00 -7.63
N ARG A 57 15.14 -1.09 -7.26
CA ARG A 57 15.41 -0.23 -6.09
C ARG A 57 14.62 -0.81 -4.91
N LEU A 58 15.34 -1.22 -3.87
CA LEU A 58 14.72 -1.46 -2.58
C LEU A 58 14.57 -0.11 -1.91
N HIS A 59 13.33 0.34 -1.82
CA HIS A 59 12.99 1.41 -0.92
C HIS A 59 12.65 0.80 0.42
N VAL A 60 13.37 1.25 1.44
CA VAL A 60 13.08 0.99 2.84
C VAL A 60 12.51 2.28 3.39
N VAL A 61 11.19 2.34 3.52
CA VAL A 61 10.50 3.55 4.00
C VAL A 61 9.63 3.08 5.14
N ILE A 62 9.64 3.66 6.33
CA ILE A 62 9.74 5.03 6.79
C ILE A 62 10.33 4.94 8.19
N LEU A 63 11.15 5.90 8.58
CA LEU A 63 11.54 5.99 9.98
C LEU A 63 11.19 7.39 10.43
N GLN A 64 10.35 7.48 11.45
CA GLN A 64 10.51 8.56 12.41
C GLN A 64 11.75 8.17 13.23
N VAL A 65 12.88 8.80 12.93
CA VAL A 65 14.17 8.45 13.53
C VAL A 65 14.86 9.67 14.12
N GLU A 66 15.56 9.45 15.22
CA GLU A 66 16.43 10.47 15.80
C GLU A 66 17.59 10.80 14.84
N PRO A 67 17.96 12.07 14.64
CA PRO A 67 19.04 12.44 13.74
C PRO A 67 20.38 11.73 14.00
N ALA A 68 20.66 11.34 15.24
CA ALA A 68 21.88 10.63 15.62
C ALA A 68 21.94 9.19 15.07
N ALA A 69 20.81 8.51 14.88
CA ALA A 69 20.82 7.17 14.28
C ALA A 69 21.11 7.23 12.76
N LEU A 70 20.82 8.36 12.11
CA LEU A 70 21.12 8.55 10.67
C LEU A 70 22.61 8.67 10.38
N SER A 71 23.42 9.12 11.34
CA SER A 71 24.89 9.19 11.15
C SER A 71 25.58 7.83 11.15
N ASP A 72 24.90 6.77 11.61
CA ASP A 72 25.39 5.38 11.59
C ASP A 72 24.81 4.58 10.40
N LEU A 73 24.21 5.24 9.41
CA LEU A 73 23.66 4.53 8.25
C LEU A 73 24.78 3.80 7.47
N PRO A 74 24.53 2.56 7.02
CA PRO A 74 25.48 1.85 6.17
C PRO A 74 25.82 2.63 4.91
N GLU A 75 27.07 2.50 4.46
CA GLU A 75 27.51 3.09 3.19
C GLU A 75 26.67 2.56 2.02
N GLY A 76 26.42 3.44 1.04
CA GLY A 76 25.57 3.15 -0.11
C GLY A 76 24.06 3.31 0.14
N VAL A 77 23.63 3.56 1.38
CA VAL A 77 22.23 3.89 1.69
C VAL A 77 21.98 5.37 1.45
N ILE A 78 20.96 5.68 0.63
CA ILE A 78 20.51 7.04 0.40
C ILE A 78 19.41 7.35 1.39
N ALA A 79 19.62 8.35 2.25
CA ALA A 79 18.61 8.87 3.16
C ALA A 79 18.05 10.19 2.64
N GLU A 80 16.75 10.22 2.37
CA GLU A 80 16.02 11.41 1.94
C GLU A 80 15.03 11.83 3.03
N GLN A 81 15.19 13.04 3.57
CA GLN A 81 14.21 13.60 4.48
C GLN A 81 12.95 13.96 3.68
N ILE A 82 11.80 13.45 4.12
CA ILE A 82 10.50 13.73 3.51
C ILE A 82 9.62 14.54 4.47
N PRO A 83 8.60 15.24 3.95
CA PRO A 83 7.60 15.87 4.82
C PRO A 83 6.96 14.85 5.76
N PRO A 84 6.57 15.26 6.99
CA PRO A 84 5.87 14.40 7.93
C PRO A 84 4.62 13.78 7.29
N LEU A 85 4.41 12.49 7.54
CA LEU A 85 3.20 11.79 7.10
C LEU A 85 2.06 12.12 8.07
N GLN A 86 1.11 12.92 7.59
CA GLN A 86 -0.03 13.33 8.40
C GLN A 86 -1.16 12.30 8.29
N PRO A 87 -1.68 11.80 9.44
CA PRO A 87 -2.89 11.01 9.46
C PRO A 87 -4.05 11.72 8.76
N ARG A 88 -4.87 10.97 8.03
CA ARG A 88 -5.95 11.53 7.23
C ARG A 88 -7.12 10.56 7.11
N TRP A 89 -8.29 11.09 6.77
CA TRP A 89 -9.43 10.26 6.39
C TRP A 89 -9.20 9.65 5.01
N GLY A 90 -9.66 8.42 4.83
CA GLY A 90 -9.58 7.71 3.56
C GLY A 90 -10.57 6.57 3.48
N VAL A 91 -10.44 5.75 2.44
CA VAL A 91 -11.33 4.62 2.19
C VAL A 91 -10.57 3.31 2.39
N ALA A 92 -11.18 2.39 3.13
CA ALA A 92 -10.72 1.02 3.21
C ALA A 92 -11.80 0.06 2.70
N ALA A 93 -11.35 -1.09 2.23
CA ALA A 93 -12.19 -2.20 1.82
C ALA A 93 -11.56 -3.52 2.29
N ARG A 94 -12.27 -4.64 2.07
CA ARG A 94 -11.76 -5.98 2.31
C ARG A 94 -11.67 -6.77 1.02
N THR A 95 -10.66 -7.64 0.95
CA THR A 95 -10.59 -8.67 -0.09
C THR A 95 -11.62 -9.77 0.17
N PRO A 96 -12.13 -10.40 -0.89
CA PRO A 96 -13.19 -11.39 -0.76
C PRO A 96 -12.60 -12.71 -0.24
N PRO A 97 -13.43 -13.62 0.30
CA PRO A 97 -12.96 -14.92 0.74
C PRO A 97 -12.37 -15.74 -0.41
N THR A 98 -12.93 -15.58 -1.62
CA THR A 98 -12.46 -16.20 -2.84
C THR A 98 -12.54 -15.24 -4.02
N SER A 99 -11.69 -15.45 -5.03
CA SER A 99 -11.70 -14.70 -6.30
C SER A 99 -11.43 -15.63 -7.47
N PRO A 100 -11.91 -15.31 -8.69
CA PRO A 100 -11.43 -15.97 -9.90
C PRO A 100 -9.99 -15.54 -10.23
N ASP A 101 -9.15 -16.49 -10.61
CA ASP A 101 -7.83 -16.27 -11.18
C ASP A 101 -7.91 -15.91 -12.68
N ALA A 102 -6.75 -15.78 -13.33
CA ALA A 102 -6.68 -15.45 -14.76
C ALA A 102 -7.16 -16.58 -15.69
N ARG A 103 -7.25 -17.82 -15.18
CA ARG A 103 -7.70 -19.01 -15.92
C ARG A 103 -9.15 -19.37 -15.60
N GLY A 104 -9.84 -18.56 -14.79
CA GLY A 104 -11.21 -18.82 -14.33
C GLY A 104 -11.33 -19.76 -13.14
N GLY A 105 -10.20 -20.23 -12.57
CA GLY A 105 -10.20 -21.03 -11.35
C GLY A 105 -10.49 -20.19 -10.11
N ILE A 106 -11.07 -20.80 -9.08
CA ILE A 106 -11.33 -20.12 -7.81
C ILE A 106 -10.10 -20.21 -6.90
N VAL A 107 -9.62 -19.06 -6.44
CA VAL A 107 -8.52 -18.95 -5.46
C VAL A 107 -9.02 -18.35 -4.14
N ILE A 108 -8.37 -18.71 -3.05
CA ILE A 108 -8.61 -18.15 -1.71
C ILE A 108 -8.02 -16.74 -1.63
N GLY A 109 -8.84 -15.74 -1.31
CA GLY A 109 -8.46 -14.33 -1.30
C GLY A 109 -8.31 -13.76 -2.71
N THR A 110 -7.25 -13.01 -2.94
CA THR A 110 -6.79 -12.60 -4.27
C THR A 110 -5.41 -13.22 -4.57
N LYS A 111 -4.87 -12.95 -5.76
CA LYS A 111 -3.47 -13.31 -6.08
C LYS A 111 -2.49 -12.78 -5.02
N HIS A 112 -2.73 -11.58 -4.51
CA HIS A 112 -1.77 -10.86 -3.67
C HIS A 112 -2.17 -10.74 -2.20
N PHE A 113 -3.46 -10.86 -1.88
CA PHE A 113 -3.97 -10.63 -0.53
C PHE A 113 -4.71 -11.87 -0.03
N ALA A 114 -4.59 -12.15 1.27
CA ALA A 114 -5.34 -13.23 1.91
C ALA A 114 -6.84 -12.87 1.96
N PRO A 115 -7.75 -13.82 2.22
CA PRO A 115 -9.15 -13.53 2.53
C PRO A 115 -9.31 -12.43 3.59
N SER A 116 -10.29 -11.55 3.42
CA SER A 116 -10.66 -10.51 4.40
C SER A 116 -9.53 -9.55 4.76
N THR A 117 -8.46 -9.50 3.95
CA THR A 117 -7.36 -8.56 4.11
C THR A 117 -7.89 -7.15 3.93
N GLU A 118 -7.61 -6.30 4.91
CA GLU A 118 -7.89 -4.89 4.81
C GLU A 118 -6.95 -4.23 3.80
N VAL A 119 -7.52 -3.48 2.88
CA VAL A 119 -6.79 -2.71 1.88
C VAL A 119 -7.25 -1.27 1.90
N TYR A 120 -6.30 -0.35 1.73
CA TYR A 120 -6.53 1.09 1.72
C TYR A 120 -6.57 1.58 0.27
N CYS A 121 -7.64 2.25 -0.09
CA CYS A 121 -7.96 2.63 -1.46
C CYS A 121 -7.38 4.01 -1.80
N HIS A 122 -6.67 4.09 -2.91
CA HIS A 122 -6.08 5.32 -3.43
C HIS A 122 -7.11 6.19 -4.13
N GLY A 123 -6.75 7.43 -4.45
CA GLY A 123 -7.63 8.33 -5.21
C GLY A 123 -7.89 7.77 -6.60
N ALA A 124 -8.88 8.34 -7.31
CA ALA A 124 -9.15 7.92 -8.68
C ALA A 124 -7.92 8.15 -9.56
N PHE A 125 -7.38 7.07 -10.12
CA PHE A 125 -6.17 7.13 -10.96
C PHE A 125 -6.47 7.61 -12.38
N SER A 126 -7.69 7.44 -12.86
CA SER A 126 -8.09 7.76 -14.24
C SER A 126 -9.58 8.08 -14.35
N GLY A 127 -10.00 8.56 -15.53
CA GLY A 127 -11.41 8.80 -15.87
C GLY A 127 -12.24 7.54 -16.09
N ASP A 128 -11.76 6.35 -15.68
CA ASP A 128 -12.48 5.07 -15.74
C ASP A 128 -13.60 4.96 -14.68
N GLY A 129 -13.94 6.06 -14.01
CA GLY A 129 -14.99 6.09 -13.01
C GLY A 129 -14.71 5.19 -11.82
N TYR A 130 -13.44 4.95 -11.46
CA TYR A 130 -13.06 4.10 -10.32
C TYR A 130 -13.40 2.62 -10.56
N GLU A 131 -13.35 2.16 -11.81
CA GLU A 131 -13.45 0.73 -12.14
C GLU A 131 -12.22 -0.04 -11.67
N ARG A 132 -11.04 0.57 -11.78
CA ARG A 132 -9.77 0.05 -11.27
C ARG A 132 -9.12 1.06 -10.36
N ILE A 133 -8.55 0.58 -9.27
CA ILE A 133 -7.93 1.43 -8.26
C ILE A 133 -6.62 0.85 -7.80
N TYR A 134 -5.70 1.72 -7.42
CA TYR A 134 -4.59 1.32 -6.57
C TYR A 134 -5.13 1.04 -5.17
N VAL A 135 -4.67 -0.07 -4.59
CA VAL A 135 -4.85 -0.33 -3.18
C VAL A 135 -3.51 -0.64 -2.54
N THR A 136 -3.35 -0.24 -1.29
CA THR A 136 -2.24 -0.64 -0.43
C THR A 136 -2.74 -1.64 0.60
N GLY A 137 -2.07 -2.78 0.73
CA GLY A 137 -2.45 -3.81 1.71
C GLY A 137 -1.31 -4.77 2.00
N ARG A 138 -1.49 -5.61 3.02
CA ARG A 138 -0.47 -6.58 3.45
C ARG A 138 -0.47 -7.80 2.50
N HIS A 139 0.62 -7.97 1.76
CA HIS A 139 0.81 -9.09 0.85
C HIS A 139 0.82 -10.42 1.61
N LYS A 140 0.09 -11.41 1.10
CA LYS A 140 -0.15 -12.68 1.83
C LYS A 140 1.09 -13.55 2.00
N GLU A 141 2.04 -13.50 1.05
CA GLU A 141 3.23 -14.38 1.09
C GLU A 141 4.41 -13.70 1.79
N SER A 142 4.62 -12.41 1.55
CA SER A 142 5.76 -11.68 2.11
C SER A 142 5.44 -11.00 3.45
N GLY A 143 4.16 -10.79 3.77
CA GLY A 143 3.75 -10.01 4.93
C GLY A 143 4.09 -8.52 4.85
N HIS A 144 4.62 -8.05 3.72
CA HIS A 144 4.94 -6.64 3.48
C HIS A 144 3.75 -5.90 2.89
N PHE A 145 3.69 -4.58 3.08
CA PHE A 145 2.74 -3.77 2.33
C PHE A 145 3.16 -3.69 0.87
N ILE A 146 2.18 -3.82 -0.02
CA ILE A 146 2.36 -3.58 -1.45
C ILE A 146 1.23 -2.70 -1.95
N THR A 147 1.52 -1.93 -3.00
CA THR A 147 0.53 -1.15 -3.74
C THR A 147 0.31 -1.75 -5.11
N ILE A 148 -0.92 -2.17 -5.40
CA ILE A 148 -1.27 -2.79 -6.68
C ILE A 148 -2.58 -2.24 -7.22
N MET A 149 -2.69 -2.20 -8.56
CA MET A 149 -3.95 -1.87 -9.21
C MET A 149 -4.85 -3.10 -9.32
N GLN A 150 -6.11 -3.00 -8.88
CA GLN A 150 -7.10 -4.08 -9.04
C GLN A 150 -8.52 -3.54 -9.32
N PRO A 151 -9.40 -4.37 -9.92
CA PRO A 151 -10.80 -4.00 -10.13
C PRO A 151 -11.54 -3.78 -8.81
N THR A 152 -12.29 -2.70 -8.69
CA THR A 152 -13.10 -2.40 -7.49
C THR A 152 -14.19 -3.42 -7.24
N LYS A 153 -14.70 -4.07 -8.30
CA LYS A 153 -15.68 -5.16 -8.19
C LYS A 153 -15.20 -6.36 -7.37
N ARG A 154 -13.89 -6.48 -7.13
CA ARG A 154 -13.29 -7.55 -6.31
C ARG A 154 -13.19 -7.17 -4.84
N LEU A 155 -13.65 -6.00 -4.43
CA LEU A 155 -13.57 -5.51 -3.05
C LEU A 155 -14.94 -5.46 -2.40
N LEU A 156 -14.95 -5.72 -1.10
CA LEU A 156 -16.11 -5.78 -0.23
C LEU A 156 -15.97 -4.82 0.94
N ASP A 157 -17.03 -4.63 1.72
CA ASP A 157 -17.01 -3.93 3.02
C ASP A 157 -16.34 -2.55 2.99
N TRP A 158 -16.70 -1.77 1.98
CA TRP A 158 -16.25 -0.39 1.78
C TRP A 158 -16.65 0.48 2.98
N ARG A 159 -15.68 1.19 3.55
CA ARG A 159 -15.88 2.06 4.70
C ARG A 159 -14.88 3.20 4.76
N VAL A 160 -15.28 4.25 5.47
CA VAL A 160 -14.42 5.38 5.79
C VAL A 160 -13.57 5.02 7.00
N VAL A 161 -12.27 5.32 6.93
CA VAL A 161 -11.32 5.06 8.01
C VAL A 161 -10.42 6.27 8.24
N PHE A 162 -9.98 6.44 9.48
CA PHE A 162 -8.88 7.35 9.79
C PHE A 162 -7.57 6.56 9.66
N ILE A 163 -6.73 6.94 8.70
CA ILE A 163 -5.49 6.25 8.36
C ILE A 163 -4.35 6.94 9.09
N ASP A 164 -3.72 6.21 10.00
CA ASP A 164 -2.53 6.64 10.76
C ASP A 164 -1.31 5.75 10.51
N ASN A 165 -1.48 4.62 9.80
CA ASN A 165 -0.39 3.73 9.45
C ASN A 165 0.60 4.44 8.51
N PRO A 166 1.86 4.65 8.91
CA PRO A 166 2.79 5.44 8.12
C PRO A 166 3.10 4.80 6.77
N ILE A 167 3.23 3.47 6.69
CA ILE A 167 3.50 2.77 5.43
C ILE A 167 2.39 3.07 4.44
N VAL A 168 1.14 2.96 4.90
CA VAL A 168 -0.03 3.27 4.10
C VAL A 168 -0.06 4.73 3.71
N LEU A 169 0.19 5.66 4.64
CA LEU A 169 0.22 7.10 4.35
C LEU A 169 1.28 7.48 3.32
N PHE A 170 2.45 6.85 3.38
CA PHE A 170 3.50 7.06 2.40
C PHE A 170 3.12 6.49 1.03
N GLU A 171 2.65 5.24 0.99
CA GLU A 171 2.19 4.64 -0.25
C GLU A 171 1.06 5.44 -0.88
N LEU A 172 0.09 5.89 -0.07
CA LEU A 172 -0.95 6.81 -0.52
C LEU A 172 -0.32 8.05 -1.13
N ARG A 173 0.60 8.75 -0.45
CA ARG A 173 1.27 9.96 -0.96
C ARG A 173 2.05 9.73 -2.26
N GLU A 174 2.86 8.68 -2.36
CA GLU A 174 3.71 8.45 -3.55
C GLU A 174 2.89 8.15 -4.80
N TYR A 175 1.72 7.53 -4.63
CA TYR A 175 0.79 7.22 -5.72
C TYR A 175 -0.39 8.19 -5.79
N ASP A 176 -0.48 9.16 -4.87
CA ASP A 176 -1.66 10.00 -4.69
C ASP A 176 -1.77 11.02 -5.80
N ARG A 177 -2.79 10.85 -6.63
CA ARG A 177 -3.29 11.88 -7.55
C ARG A 177 -4.70 12.31 -7.17
N GLY A 178 -5.13 12.13 -5.91
CA GLY A 178 -6.51 12.42 -5.54
C GLY A 178 -6.96 12.31 -4.07
N TRP A 179 -6.09 12.21 -3.05
CA TRP A 179 -6.48 12.38 -1.64
C TRP A 179 -5.80 13.55 -0.91
N GLU A 180 -4.78 14.20 -1.48
CA GLU A 180 -3.98 15.22 -0.76
C GLU A 180 -4.77 16.44 -0.23
N ASN A 181 -6.00 16.67 -0.70
CA ASN A 181 -6.88 17.75 -0.25
C ASN A 181 -8.29 17.31 0.12
N HIS A 182 -8.49 16.00 0.34
CA HIS A 182 -9.84 15.46 0.50
C HIS A 182 -10.16 15.23 1.98
N GLY A 183 -11.29 15.80 2.39
CA GLY A 183 -11.85 15.63 3.72
C GLY A 183 -12.56 14.28 3.89
N ARG A 184 -13.09 14.07 5.09
CA ARG A 184 -13.90 12.90 5.44
C ARG A 184 -15.13 12.76 4.55
N ASP A 185 -15.75 13.87 4.17
CA ASP A 185 -16.92 13.97 3.30
C ASP A 185 -16.70 13.32 1.93
N VAL A 186 -15.50 13.51 1.34
CA VAL A 186 -15.15 12.88 0.06
C VAL A 186 -15.03 11.36 0.23
N ALA A 187 -14.41 10.90 1.30
CA ALA A 187 -14.32 9.47 1.61
C ALA A 187 -15.71 8.86 1.82
N GLU A 188 -16.61 9.56 2.50
CA GLU A 188 -18.00 9.16 2.71
C GLU A 188 -18.77 9.06 1.39
N ALA A 189 -18.66 10.06 0.51
CA ALA A 189 -19.30 10.05 -0.80
C ALA A 189 -18.81 8.87 -1.67
N LEU A 190 -17.51 8.61 -1.66
CA LEU A 190 -16.93 7.50 -2.42
C LEU A 190 -17.39 6.14 -1.89
N VAL A 191 -17.43 5.97 -0.57
CA VAL A 191 -17.92 4.75 0.06
C VAL A 191 -19.39 4.50 -0.28
N ALA A 192 -20.23 5.55 -0.22
CA ALA A 192 -21.65 5.44 -0.59
C ALA A 192 -21.81 4.98 -2.04
N GLU A 193 -21.01 5.53 -2.97
CA GLU A 193 -21.03 5.13 -4.38
C GLU A 193 -20.57 3.67 -4.58
N MET A 194 -19.51 3.24 -3.89
CA MET A 194 -19.03 1.85 -3.99
C MET A 194 -20.00 0.84 -3.40
N GLN A 195 -20.67 1.19 -2.29
CA GLN A 195 -21.73 0.39 -1.70
C GLN A 195 -22.92 0.28 -2.67
N ARG A 196 -23.36 1.40 -3.27
CA ARG A 196 -24.42 1.41 -4.29
C ARG A 196 -24.11 0.48 -5.46
N ARG A 197 -22.89 0.54 -6.01
CA ARG A 197 -22.45 -0.37 -7.09
C ARG A 197 -22.44 -1.82 -6.67
N THR A 198 -22.00 -2.11 -5.45
CA THR A 198 -21.99 -3.47 -4.90
C THR A 198 -23.41 -4.01 -4.76
N SER A 199 -24.35 -3.20 -4.26
CA SER A 199 -25.77 -3.58 -4.17
C SER A 199 -26.40 -3.87 -5.54
N LEU A 200 -26.13 -3.02 -6.55
CA LEU A 200 -26.64 -3.23 -7.90
C LEU A 200 -26.11 -4.52 -8.53
N ARG A 201 -24.81 -4.80 -8.36
CA ARG A 201 -24.20 -6.03 -8.84
C ARG A 201 -24.80 -7.27 -8.18
N ASN A 202 -25.01 -7.24 -6.87
CA ASN A 202 -25.57 -8.37 -6.13
C ASN A 202 -27.01 -8.67 -6.58
N ARG A 203 -27.82 -7.63 -6.86
CA ARG A 203 -29.18 -7.80 -7.42
C ARG A 203 -29.17 -8.45 -8.80
N ALA A 204 -28.23 -8.06 -9.67
CA ALA A 204 -28.12 -8.63 -11.01
C ALA A 204 -27.61 -10.09 -11.02
N ALA A 205 -26.93 -10.52 -9.95
CA ALA A 205 -26.38 -11.87 -9.83
C ALA A 205 -27.36 -12.88 -9.23
N THR A 206 -28.46 -12.43 -8.60
CA THR A 206 -29.54 -13.31 -8.14
C THR A 206 -30.33 -13.76 -9.38
N PRO A 207 -30.29 -15.06 -9.77
CA PRO A 207 -31.09 -15.54 -10.88
C PRO A 207 -32.57 -15.38 -10.53
N MET A 208 -33.37 -15.05 -11.53
CA MET A 208 -34.83 -14.86 -11.46
C MET A 208 -35.59 -16.19 -11.27
N ASP A 209 -35.03 -17.13 -10.50
CA ASP A 209 -35.59 -18.48 -10.28
C ASP A 209 -36.75 -18.51 -9.26
N GLU A 210 -37.18 -17.36 -8.74
CA GLU A 210 -38.35 -17.26 -7.83
C GLU A 210 -39.62 -16.70 -8.50
N ALA A 211 -39.69 -16.63 -9.83
CA ALA A 211 -40.87 -16.16 -10.56
C ALA A 211 -41.73 -17.27 -11.18
N VAL A 212 -41.69 -18.49 -10.63
CA VAL A 212 -42.61 -19.59 -11.00
C VAL A 212 -43.15 -20.25 -9.73
N HIS A 213 -44.19 -19.66 -9.15
CA HIS A 213 -45.23 -20.38 -8.41
C HIS A 213 -46.55 -19.62 -8.49
#